data_AF-A0A972HBU1-F1
#
_entry.id   AF-A0A972HBU1-F1
#
_cell.length_a   1.000
_cell.length_b   1.000
_cell.length_c   1.000
_cell.angle_alpha   90.00
_cell.angle_beta   90.00
_cell.angle_gamma   90.00
#
_symmetry.space_group_name_H-M   'P 1'
#
loop_
_entity.id
_entity.type
_entity.pdbx_description
1 polymer ?
#
loop_
_entity_poly.entity_id
_entity_poly.type
_entity_poly.pdbx_seq_one_letter_code
_entity_poly.pdbx_strand_id
1 'polypeptide(L)'
;MWDHLAVCESTSRWAANTGNGYYGGIQFSIDSWAFVGGTGRADQATRAEQIYRGALLWEIQSWRAWPGCTRNKFGWDKWQTSF
;
A
#
# COMPACT_ATOMS: atom_id res chain seq x y z
N MET A 1 5.51 -1.70 -9.65
CA MET A 1 4.75 -2.39 -8.58
C MET A 1 3.74 -1.47 -7.94
N TRP A 2 4.19 -0.49 -7.14
CA TRP A 2 3.31 0.33 -6.31
C TRP A 2 2.26 1.13 -7.08
N ASP A 3 2.57 1.61 -8.28
CA ASP A 3 1.55 2.24 -9.13
C ASP A 3 0.49 1.26 -9.63
N HIS A 4 0.87 0.04 -10.00
CA HIS A 4 -0.09 -1.00 -10.40
C HIS A 4 -0.96 -1.44 -9.22
N LEU A 5 -0.37 -1.55 -8.03
CA LEU A 5 -1.12 -1.77 -6.80
C LEU A 5 -2.08 -0.60 -6.55
N ALA A 6 -1.63 0.65 -6.70
CA ALA A 6 -2.47 1.81 -6.51
C ALA A 6 -3.59 1.94 -7.55
N VAL A 7 -3.36 1.52 -8.80
CA VAL A 7 -4.44 1.40 -9.80
C VAL A 7 -5.51 0.43 -9.32
N CYS A 8 -5.11 -0.74 -8.81
CA CYS A 8 -6.04 -1.76 -8.33
C CYS A 8 -6.79 -1.35 -7.05
N GLU A 9 -6.09 -0.70 -6.12
CA GLU A 9 -6.59 -0.36 -4.79
C GLU A 9 -7.37 0.96 -4.74
N SER A 10 -6.93 1.98 -5.49
CA SER A 10 -7.51 3.33 -5.41
C SER A 10 -7.74 4.00 -6.77
N THR A 11 -7.53 3.30 -7.88
CA THR A 11 -7.49 3.93 -9.22
C THR A 11 -6.44 5.06 -9.27
N SER A 12 -5.28 4.83 -8.65
CA SER A 12 -4.16 5.78 -8.54
C SER A 12 -4.44 7.05 -7.72
N ARG A 13 -5.45 7.05 -6.86
CA ARG A 13 -5.80 8.19 -6.00
C ARG A 13 -5.02 8.14 -4.69
N TRP A 14 -3.84 8.75 -4.66
CA TRP A 14 -2.97 8.77 -3.48
C TRP A 14 -3.52 9.53 -2.27
N ALA A 15 -4.51 10.41 -2.48
CA ALA A 15 -5.27 11.08 -1.42
C ALA A 15 -6.64 10.43 -1.19
N ALA A 16 -6.82 9.14 -1.53
CA ALA A 16 -8.09 8.46 -1.37
C ALA A 16 -8.49 8.37 0.11
N ASN A 17 -9.70 8.84 0.40
CA ASN A 17 -10.38 8.67 1.66
C ASN A 17 -11.89 8.58 1.34
N THR A 18 -12.38 7.36 1.15
CA THR A 18 -13.76 7.10 0.74
C THR A 18 -14.68 6.78 1.91
N GLY A 19 -14.17 6.84 3.14
CA GLY A 19 -14.91 6.45 4.35
C GLY A 19 -15.00 4.93 4.56
N ASN A 20 -14.23 4.12 3.82
CA ASN A 20 -14.22 2.66 3.94
C ASN A 20 -13.24 2.10 4.98
N GLY A 21 -12.60 2.98 5.78
CA GLY A 21 -11.61 2.59 6.79
C GLY A 21 -10.18 2.40 6.27
N TYR A 22 -9.95 2.61 4.97
CA TYR A 22 -8.65 2.54 4.33
C TYR A 22 -8.28 3.88 3.69
N TYR A 23 -6.98 4.16 3.62
CA TYR A 23 -6.45 5.47 3.29
C TYR A 23 -5.32 5.40 2.27
N GLY A 24 -5.29 6.38 1.38
CA GLY A 24 -4.21 6.60 0.44
C GLY A 24 -4.23 5.69 -0.79
N GLY A 25 -3.17 5.78 -1.59
CA GLY A 25 -3.12 5.18 -2.92
C GLY A 25 -3.12 3.66 -2.91
N ILE A 26 -2.59 3.05 -1.85
CA ILE A 26 -2.51 1.59 -1.69
C ILE A 26 -3.36 1.08 -0.51
N GLN A 27 -4.39 1.86 -0.14
CA GLN A 27 -5.45 1.47 0.80
C GLN A 27 -4.90 0.87 2.11
N PHE A 28 -4.12 1.65 2.85
CA PHE A 28 -3.67 1.27 4.19
C PHE A 28 -4.81 1.36 5.21
N SER A 29 -4.92 0.38 6.12
CA SER A 29 -5.65 0.58 7.37
C SER A 29 -4.82 1.47 8.33
N ILE A 30 -5.48 2.10 9.32
CA ILE A 30 -4.78 2.87 10.35
C ILE A 30 -3.77 2.00 11.11
N ASP A 31 -4.15 0.77 11.47
CA ASP A 31 -3.29 -0.13 12.23
C ASP A 31 -2.06 -0.57 11.42
N SER A 32 -2.25 -0.93 10.15
CA SER A 32 -1.13 -1.31 9.28
C SER A 32 -0.21 -0.12 8.98
N TRP A 33 -0.76 1.09 8.85
CA TRP A 33 0.02 2.31 8.70
C TRP A 33 0.88 2.60 9.94
N ALA A 34 0.28 2.51 11.12
CA ALA A 34 0.97 2.69 12.40
C ALA A 34 2.03 1.60 12.64
N PHE A 35 1.75 0.36 12.27
CA PHE A 35 2.67 -0.78 12.40
C PHE A 35 4.00 -0.55 11.68
N VAL A 36 4.01 0.17 10.55
CA VAL A 36 5.22 0.54 9.81
C VAL A 36 5.71 1.96 10.09
N GLY A 37 5.33 2.53 11.24
CA GLY A 37 5.82 3.83 11.72
C GLY A 37 5.17 5.04 11.05
N GLY A 38 3.99 4.87 10.43
CA GLY A 38 3.15 5.97 9.99
C GLY A 38 2.47 6.69 11.15
N THR A 39 2.33 8.01 11.04
CA THR A 39 1.50 8.81 11.95
C THR A 39 0.31 9.39 11.20
N GLY A 40 -0.79 9.65 11.90
CA GLY A 40 -2.03 10.12 11.26
C GLY A 40 -2.59 9.10 10.28
N ARG A 41 -2.96 9.55 9.08
CA ARG A 41 -3.54 8.71 8.03
C ARG A 41 -2.69 8.70 6.77
N ALA A 42 -2.68 7.57 6.06
CA ALA A 42 -1.89 7.43 4.84
C ALA A 42 -2.31 8.42 3.73
N ASP A 43 -3.58 8.83 3.64
CA ASP A 43 -4.08 9.82 2.66
C ASP A 43 -3.48 11.22 2.85
N GLN A 44 -2.97 11.51 4.05
CA GLN A 44 -2.32 12.78 4.39
C GLN A 44 -0.81 12.76 4.10
N ALA A 45 -0.24 11.58 3.86
CA ALA A 45 1.16 11.41 3.56
C ALA A 45 1.43 11.54 2.05
N THR A 46 2.65 11.93 1.69
CA THR A 46 3.05 11.98 0.28
C THR A 46 3.02 10.58 -0.34
N ARG A 47 2.83 10.51 -1.66
CA ARG A 47 2.93 9.24 -2.40
C ARG A 47 4.24 8.48 -2.09
N ALA A 48 5.36 9.20 -2.02
CA ALA A 48 6.66 8.60 -1.72
C ALA A 48 6.69 7.94 -0.33
N GLU A 49 6.10 8.61 0.67
CA GLU A 49 6.01 8.08 2.04
C GLU A 49 5.11 6.85 2.12
N GLN A 50 3.98 6.87 1.41
CA GLN A 50 3.08 5.72 1.30
C GLN A 50 3.77 4.53 0.64
N ILE A 51 4.55 4.75 -0.41
CA ILE A 51 5.34 3.71 -1.08
C ILE A 51 6.41 3.14 -0.16
N TYR A 52 7.17 4.01 0.53
CA TYR A 52 8.22 3.58 1.45
C TYR A 52 7.66 2.68 2.56
N ARG A 53 6.56 3.08 3.18
CA ARG A 53 5.86 2.27 4.18
C ARG A 53 5.22 1.02 3.61
N GLY A 54 4.69 1.10 2.39
CA GLY A 54 4.21 -0.05 1.63
C GLY A 54 5.30 -1.11 1.50
N ALA A 55 6.51 -0.69 1.15
CA ALA A 55 7.66 -1.59 1.04
C ALA A 55 8.03 -2.24 2.38
N LEU A 56 8.03 -1.48 3.48
CA LEU A 56 8.25 -2.03 4.82
C LEU A 56 7.18 -3.08 5.20
N LEU A 57 5.91 -2.77 4.95
CA LEU A 57 4.82 -3.70 5.28
C LEU A 57 4.92 -4.98 4.44
N TRP A 58 5.30 -4.82 3.17
CA TRP A 58 5.43 -5.93 2.23
C TRP A 58 6.67 -6.80 2.52
N GLU A 59 7.77 -6.26 3.02
CA GLU A 59 8.88 -7.09 3.53
C GLU A 59 8.45 -7.99 4.70
N ILE A 60 7.53 -7.50 5.55
CA ILE A 60 7.07 -8.22 6.74
C ILE A 60 5.95 -9.23 6.42
N GLN A 61 4.93 -8.79 5.67
CA GLN A 61 3.70 -9.55 5.45
C GLN A 61 3.57 -10.11 4.03
N SER A 62 4.44 -9.68 3.12
CA SER A 62 4.32 -9.91 1.68
C SER A 62 2.91 -9.56 1.19
N TRP A 63 2.39 -10.33 0.25
CA TRP A 63 1.08 -10.12 -0.35
C TRP A 63 -0.12 -10.35 0.59
N ARG A 64 0.10 -10.79 1.84
CA ARG A 64 -0.98 -10.97 2.82
C ARG A 64 -1.61 -9.63 3.23
N ALA A 65 -0.88 -8.53 3.09
CA ALA A 65 -1.39 -7.18 3.34
C ALA A 65 -2.37 -6.70 2.24
N TRP A 66 -2.33 -7.27 1.02
CA TRP A 66 -3.19 -6.87 -0.10
C TRP A 66 -3.83 -8.10 -0.79
N PRO A 67 -4.79 -8.79 -0.14
CA PRO A 67 -5.40 -10.02 -0.65
C PRO A 67 -6.26 -9.83 -1.93
N GLY A 68 -6.78 -8.62 -2.17
CA GLY A 68 -7.60 -8.32 -3.36
C GLY A 68 -6.78 -8.01 -4.62
N CYS A 69 -5.56 -7.50 -4.43
CA CYS A 69 -4.64 -7.08 -5.48
C CYS A 69 -3.31 -7.84 -5.37
N THR A 70 -3.39 -9.17 -5.22
CA THR A 70 -2.26 -10.07 -4.92
C THR A 70 -1.33 -10.38 -6.10
N ARG A 71 -0.21 -11.04 -5.75
CA ARG A 71 0.73 -11.74 -6.63
C ARG A 71 0.13 -12.42 -7.87
N ASN A 72 -1.02 -13.07 -7.75
CA ASN A 72 -1.63 -13.77 -8.90
C ASN A 72 -2.15 -12.82 -9.99
N LYS A 73 -2.45 -11.56 -9.65
CA LYS A 73 -2.87 -10.54 -10.62
C LYS A 73 -1.72 -9.87 -11.34
N PHE A 74 -0.53 -9.84 -10.74
CA PHE A 74 0.58 -9.04 -11.24
C PHE A 74 1.85 -9.83 -11.54
N GLY A 75 2.04 -11.02 -10.96
CA GLY A 75 3.20 -11.90 -11.20
C GLY A 75 4.49 -11.54 -10.43
N TRP A 76 4.46 -10.56 -9.51
CA TRP A 76 5.68 -10.03 -8.88
C TRP A 76 6.07 -10.91 -7.70
N ASP A 77 7.29 -11.43 -7.75
CA ASP A 77 7.92 -12.08 -6.61
C ASP A 77 8.63 -11.06 -5.71
N LYS A 78 9.14 -11.55 -4.58
CA LYS A 78 9.83 -10.69 -3.64
C LYS A 78 11.18 -10.13 -4.14
N TRP A 79 11.67 -10.66 -5.26
CA TRP A 79 12.99 -10.36 -5.83
C TRP A 79 12.91 -9.35 -6.98
N GLN A 80 11.72 -9.09 -7.53
CA GLN A 80 11.47 -8.14 -8.62
C GLN A 80 11.14 -6.71 -8.15
N THR A 81 11.10 -6.46 -6.84
CA THR A 81 10.78 -5.14 -6.27
C THR A 81 11.84 -4.62 -5.30
N SER A 82 12.94 -5.37 -5.15
CA SER A 82 14.16 -4.89 -4.53
C SER A 82 14.78 -3.83 -5.44
N PHE A 83 14.83 -2.58 -4.96
CA PHE A 83 15.60 -1.50 -5.58
C PHE A 83 17.08 -1.64 -5.23
#